data_AF-A0A177AJP7-F1
#
_entry.id   AF-A0A177AJP7-F1
#
_cell.length_a   1.000
_cell.length_b   1.000
_cell.length_c   1.000
_cell.angle_alpha   90.00
_cell.angle_beta   90.00
_cell.angle_gamma   90.00
#
_symmetry.space_group_name_H-M   'P 1'
#
loop_
_entity.id
_entity.type
_entity.pdbx_description
1 polymer ?
#
loop_
_entity_poly.entity_id
_entity_poly.type
_entity_poly.pdbx_seq_one_letter_code
_entity_poly.pdbx_strand_id
1 'polypeptide(L)'
;MSVPEIEAIANAIMIAGSETTATLLSGMTYHLLKNPETLKKLAREIRGAFATEEGITLIGVGKLKYLLAVLDENLREPNSFIPERWLGDSRFASDAKDVLQSFLVGPRNCIDALNPRTTVVELRPPAITQKSWEGQEMYILWQKDPLYITLTARK
;
A
#
# COMPACT_ATOMS: atom_id res chain seq x y z
N MET A 1 -29.89 3.17 18.75
CA MET A 1 -28.75 2.28 18.51
C MET A 1 -28.49 1.53 19.82
N SER A 2 -28.76 0.23 19.81
CA SER A 2 -28.60 -0.68 20.94
C SER A 2 -27.13 -1.12 21.05
N VAL A 3 -26.72 -1.60 22.23
CA VAL A 3 -25.35 -2.12 22.44
C VAL A 3 -24.99 -3.22 21.43
N PRO A 4 -25.86 -4.21 21.14
CA PRO A 4 -25.56 -5.21 20.11
C PRO A 4 -25.36 -4.64 18.70
N GLU A 5 -26.11 -3.59 18.33
CA GLU A 5 -25.92 -2.91 17.05
C GLU A 5 -24.58 -2.16 16.99
N ILE A 6 -24.16 -1.54 18.09
CA ILE A 6 -22.86 -0.86 18.19
C ILE A 6 -21.73 -1.88 18.03
N GLU A 7 -21.81 -3.00 18.74
CA GLU A 7 -20.80 -4.07 18.69
C GLU A 7 -20.68 -4.65 17.27
N ALA A 8 -21.80 -4.90 16.61
CA ALA A 8 -21.80 -5.42 15.24
C ALA A 8 -21.15 -4.44 14.24
N ILE A 9 -21.48 -3.15 14.32
CA ILE A 9 -20.92 -2.11 13.44
C ILE A 9 -19.43 -1.92 13.71
N ALA A 10 -19.02 -1.86 14.98
CA ALA A 10 -17.62 -1.69 15.37
C ALA A 10 -16.75 -2.85 14.84
N ASN A 11 -17.21 -4.09 14.99
CA ASN A 11 -16.51 -5.27 14.47
C ASN A 11 -16.36 -5.22 12.95
N ALA A 12 -17.42 -4.82 12.22
CA ALA A 12 -17.37 -4.71 10.77
C ALA A 12 -16.35 -3.65 10.30
N ILE A 13 -16.32 -2.49 10.95
CA ILE A 13 -15.36 -1.41 10.63
C ILE A 13 -13.93 -1.85 10.92
N MET A 14 -13.70 -2.47 12.08
CA MET A 14 -12.37 -2.95 12.45
C MET A 14 -11.82 -3.94 11.43
N ILE A 15 -12.60 -4.97 11.08
CA ILE A 15 -12.18 -6.00 10.12
C ILE A 15 -11.91 -5.37 8.74
N ALA A 16 -12.81 -4.50 8.27
CA ALA A 16 -12.68 -3.86 6.97
C ALA A 16 -11.42 -2.98 6.89
N GLY A 17 -11.09 -2.24 7.94
CA GLY A 17 -9.92 -1.36 7.98
C GLY A 17 -8.60 -2.11 8.21
N SER A 18 -8.58 -3.10 9.11
CA SER A 18 -7.35 -3.81 9.48
C SER A 18 -6.87 -4.76 8.39
N GLU A 19 -7.76 -5.60 7.86
CA GLU A 19 -7.36 -6.68 6.95
C GLU A 19 -6.98 -6.18 5.57
N THR A 20 -7.68 -5.17 5.06
CA THR A 20 -7.38 -4.58 3.76
C THR A 20 -6.06 -3.81 3.80
N THR A 21 -5.84 -3.02 4.85
CA THR A 21 -4.59 -2.27 5.06
C THR A 21 -3.41 -3.22 5.25
N ALA A 22 -3.56 -4.25 6.09
CA ALA A 22 -2.50 -5.24 6.29
C ALA A 22 -2.11 -5.94 4.98
N THR A 23 -3.11 -6.38 4.20
CA THR A 23 -2.88 -7.03 2.90
C THR A 23 -2.17 -6.09 1.92
N LEU A 24 -2.60 -4.83 1.82
CA LEU A 24 -1.97 -3.83 0.98
C LEU A 24 -0.50 -3.62 1.36
N LEU A 25 -0.21 -3.41 2.64
CA LEU A 25 1.14 -3.14 3.13
C LEU A 25 2.07 -4.35 2.98
N SER A 26 1.57 -5.56 3.22
CA SER A 26 2.34 -6.79 3.00
C SER A 26 2.68 -6.98 1.52
N GLY A 27 1.70 -6.82 0.62
CA GLY A 27 1.93 -6.88 -0.83
C GLY A 27 2.91 -5.81 -1.31
N MET A 28 2.71 -4.56 -0.88
CA MET A 28 3.60 -3.45 -1.23
C MET A 28 5.03 -3.73 -0.76
N THR A 29 5.20 -4.21 0.47
CA THR A 29 6.51 -4.59 1.00
C THR A 29 7.14 -5.67 0.14
N TYR A 30 6.41 -6.73 -0.19
CA TYR A 30 6.88 -7.80 -1.05
C TYR A 30 7.35 -7.31 -2.43
N HIS A 31 6.53 -6.51 -3.10
CA HIS A 31 6.84 -5.97 -4.44
C HIS A 31 8.01 -4.98 -4.41
N LEU A 32 8.12 -4.15 -3.38
CA LEU A 32 9.26 -3.25 -3.20
C LEU A 32 10.56 -4.03 -2.98
N LEU A 33 10.51 -5.13 -2.23
CA LEU A 33 11.67 -5.99 -1.99
C LEU A 33 12.14 -6.73 -3.24
N LYS A 34 11.21 -7.17 -4.10
CA LYS A 34 11.52 -7.73 -5.43
C LYS A 34 12.04 -6.68 -6.42
N ASN A 35 11.79 -5.39 -6.19
CA ASN A 35 12.18 -4.30 -7.07
C ASN A 35 13.08 -3.26 -6.35
N PRO A 36 14.37 -3.57 -6.10
CA PRO A 36 15.26 -2.72 -5.30
C PRO A 36 15.39 -1.28 -5.80
N GLU A 37 15.32 -1.07 -7.11
CA GLU A 37 15.38 0.28 -7.71
C GLU A 37 14.16 1.12 -7.37
N THR A 38 12.97 0.51 -7.39
CA THR A 38 11.72 1.15 -6.96
C THR A 38 11.78 1.53 -5.49
N LEU A 39 12.28 0.62 -4.64
CA LEU A 39 12.46 0.87 -3.22
C LEU A 39 13.46 2.00 -2.94
N LYS A 40 14.58 2.05 -3.66
CA LYS A 40 15.56 3.15 -3.56
C LYS A 40 14.96 4.50 -3.95
N LYS A 41 14.19 4.55 -5.04
CA LYS A 41 13.51 5.77 -5.50
C LYS A 41 12.48 6.25 -4.48
N LEU A 42 11.64 5.35 -3.98
CA LEU A 42 10.64 5.64 -2.96
C LEU A 42 11.29 6.15 -1.67
N ALA A 43 12.31 5.45 -1.18
CA ALA A 43 13.06 5.85 0.00
C ALA A 43 13.70 7.24 -0.17
N ARG A 44 14.18 7.57 -1.38
CA ARG A 44 14.72 8.90 -1.67
C ARG A 44 13.64 9.99 -1.62
N GLU A 45 12.47 9.74 -2.18
CA GLU A 45 11.36 10.69 -2.16
C GLU A 45 10.92 10.97 -0.72
N ILE A 46 10.66 9.92 0.07
CA ILE A 46 10.20 10.04 1.46
C ILE A 46 11.25 10.77 2.32
N ARG A 47 12.52 10.34 2.25
CA ARG A 47 13.61 10.94 3.04
C ARG A 47 13.97 12.36 2.59
N GLY A 48 13.71 12.69 1.34
CA GLY A 48 13.88 14.06 0.83
C GLY A 48 12.75 14.99 1.27
N ALA A 49 11.57 14.45 1.57
CA ALA A 49 10.40 15.23 1.95
C ALA A 49 10.28 15.48 3.46
N PHE A 50 10.74 14.54 4.29
CA PHE A 50 10.61 14.64 5.74
C PHE A 50 11.95 14.47 6.45
N ALA A 51 12.31 15.44 7.29
CA ALA A 51 13.52 15.41 8.10
C ALA A 51 13.30 14.71 9.46
N THR A 52 12.08 14.76 9.99
CA THR A 52 11.69 14.14 11.26
C THR A 52 10.32 13.46 11.12
N GLU A 53 10.04 12.54 12.05
CA GLU A 53 8.77 11.80 12.08
C GLU A 53 7.57 12.74 12.27
N GLU A 54 7.70 13.79 13.08
CA GLU A 54 6.66 14.79 13.31
C GLU A 54 6.29 15.58 12.05
N GLY A 55 7.20 15.63 11.07
CA GLY A 55 6.95 16.22 9.76
C GLY A 55 6.02 15.39 8.87
N ILE A 56 5.81 14.10 9.19
CA ILE A 56 4.98 13.18 8.44
C ILE A 56 3.51 13.45 8.77
N THR A 57 2.89 14.31 7.97
CA THR A 57 1.47 14.67 8.09
C THR A 57 0.68 14.14 6.89
N LEU A 58 -0.62 13.91 7.06
CA LEU A 58 -1.50 13.47 5.97
C LEU A 58 -1.36 14.34 4.70
N ILE A 59 -1.28 15.67 4.89
CA ILE A 59 -1.10 16.63 3.79
C ILE A 59 0.29 16.50 3.17
N GLY A 60 1.33 16.33 3.99
CA GLY A 60 2.69 16.12 3.52
C GLY A 60 2.79 14.88 2.65
N VAL A 61 2.24 13.76 3.14
CA VAL A 61 2.31 12.49 2.41
C VAL A 61 1.48 12.51 1.13
N GLY A 62 0.34 13.22 1.13
CA GLY A 62 -0.47 13.45 -0.07
C GLY A 62 0.26 14.18 -1.21
N LYS A 63 1.44 14.75 -0.98
CA LYS A 63 2.28 15.39 -2.01
C LYS A 63 3.33 14.47 -2.62
N LEU A 64 3.55 13.28 -2.07
CA LEU A 64 4.56 12.32 -2.52
C LEU A 64 4.08 11.56 -3.74
N LYS A 65 4.38 12.09 -4.93
CA LYS A 65 3.86 11.56 -6.19
C LYS A 65 4.31 10.12 -6.44
N TYR A 66 5.55 9.78 -6.13
CA TYR A 66 6.08 8.43 -6.34
C TYR A 66 5.49 7.44 -5.33
N LEU A 67 5.31 7.82 -4.06
CA LEU A 67 4.57 7.01 -3.09
C LEU A 67 3.13 6.72 -3.55
N LEU A 68 2.41 7.73 -4.01
CA LEU A 68 1.04 7.55 -4.53
C LEU A 68 1.03 6.60 -5.73
N ALA A 69 1.97 6.76 -6.66
CA ALA A 69 2.12 5.86 -7.81
C ALA A 69 2.45 4.42 -7.39
N VAL A 70 3.26 4.22 -6.35
CA VAL A 70 3.57 2.90 -5.78
C VAL A 70 2.32 2.25 -5.19
N LEU A 71 1.49 3.01 -4.47
CA LEU A 71 0.24 2.52 -3.89
C LEU A 71 -0.76 2.12 -4.99
N ASP A 72 -0.96 2.98 -5.99
CA ASP A 72 -1.87 2.72 -7.10
C ASP A 72 -1.40 1.51 -7.93
N GLU A 73 -0.10 1.36 -8.18
CA GLU A 73 0.44 0.20 -8.88
C GLU A 73 0.31 -1.09 -8.07
N ASN A 74 0.52 -1.02 -6.74
CA ASN A 74 0.34 -2.18 -5.86
C ASN A 74 -1.11 -2.67 -5.83
N LEU A 75 -2.08 -1.76 -5.89
CA LEU A 75 -3.51 -2.06 -5.94
C LEU A 75 -3.98 -2.58 -7.30
N ARG A 76 -3.20 -2.34 -8.35
CA ARG A 76 -3.47 -2.80 -9.71
C ARG A 76 -2.94 -4.21 -9.97
N GLU A 77 -1.78 -4.54 -9.41
CA GLU A 77 -0.82 -5.50 -9.96
C GLU A 77 -1.38 -6.94 -10.16
N PRO A 78 -1.49 -7.45 -11.41
CA PRO A 78 -1.75 -8.85 -11.69
C PRO A 78 -0.53 -9.68 -12.18
N ASN A 79 0.60 -9.12 -12.66
CA ASN A 79 1.85 -9.82 -13.09
C ASN A 79 3.14 -8.94 -13.32
N SER A 80 3.09 -7.60 -13.33
CA SER A 80 4.26 -6.69 -13.39
C SER A 80 4.12 -5.38 -12.57
N PHE A 81 5.07 -5.06 -11.66
CA PHE A 81 5.04 -3.88 -10.77
C PHE A 81 5.83 -2.68 -11.33
N ILE A 82 5.15 -1.68 -11.93
CA ILE A 82 5.76 -0.53 -12.63
C ILE A 82 5.12 0.82 -12.21
N PRO A 83 5.57 1.45 -11.11
CA PRO A 83 4.98 2.71 -10.64
C PRO A 83 5.03 3.87 -11.63
N GLU A 84 6.00 3.91 -12.54
CA GLU A 84 6.10 4.93 -13.58
C GLU A 84 4.85 5.06 -14.47
N ARG A 85 4.01 4.01 -14.52
CA ARG A 85 2.69 4.03 -15.18
C ARG A 85 1.83 5.22 -14.74
N TRP A 86 1.86 5.56 -13.46
CA TRP A 86 1.04 6.63 -12.87
C TRP A 86 1.68 8.01 -12.97
N LEU A 87 2.93 8.09 -13.45
CA LEU A 87 3.74 9.32 -13.47
C LEU A 87 3.83 9.98 -14.86
N GLY A 88 2.96 9.58 -15.80
CA GLY A 88 2.86 10.21 -17.13
C GLY A 88 3.84 9.66 -18.17
N ASP A 89 4.35 8.44 -17.97
CA ASP A 89 5.17 7.74 -18.94
C ASP A 89 4.39 7.46 -20.25
N SER A 90 4.99 7.80 -21.40
CA SER A 90 4.36 7.69 -22.71
C SER A 90 3.99 6.26 -23.09
N ARG A 91 4.68 5.25 -22.53
CA ARG A 91 4.38 3.82 -22.73
C ARG A 91 2.98 3.44 -22.24
N PHE A 92 2.42 4.21 -21.31
CA PHE A 92 1.13 3.95 -20.67
C PHE A 92 0.13 5.09 -20.89
N ALA A 93 0.37 5.94 -21.89
CA ALA A 93 -0.50 7.08 -22.20
C ALA A 93 -1.92 6.66 -22.61
N SER A 94 -2.06 5.47 -23.18
CA SER A 94 -3.35 4.88 -23.58
C SER A 94 -4.05 4.09 -22.48
N ASP A 95 -3.46 3.96 -21.29
CA ASP A 95 -4.08 3.19 -20.20
C ASP A 95 -5.33 3.91 -19.69
N ALA A 96 -6.46 3.18 -19.64
CA ALA A 96 -7.67 3.63 -18.96
C ALA A 96 -7.48 3.52 -17.44
N LYS A 97 -6.82 4.50 -16.84
CA LYS A 97 -6.44 4.49 -15.41
C LYS A 97 -7.63 4.57 -14.47
N ASP A 98 -8.74 5.12 -14.94
CA ASP A 98 -10.01 5.25 -14.25
C ASP A 98 -10.74 3.91 -14.05
N VAL A 99 -10.31 2.82 -14.71
CA VAL A 99 -10.87 1.49 -14.44
C VAL A 99 -10.36 0.89 -13.13
N LEU A 100 -9.27 1.41 -12.56
CA LEU A 100 -8.78 0.99 -11.25
C LEU A 100 -9.70 1.52 -10.15
N GLN A 101 -10.60 0.65 -9.68
CA GLN A 101 -11.62 0.98 -8.68
C GLN A 101 -11.45 0.17 -7.41
N SER A 102 -10.22 0.12 -6.89
CA SER A 102 -9.86 -0.64 -5.69
C SER A 102 -10.62 -0.22 -4.43
N PHE A 103 -11.13 1.02 -4.41
CA PHE A 103 -11.97 1.57 -3.34
C PHE A 103 -13.45 1.69 -3.74
N LEU A 104 -13.85 1.04 -4.84
CA LEU A 104 -15.18 1.10 -5.45
C LEU A 104 -15.60 2.54 -5.86
N VAL A 105 -16.76 2.64 -6.50
CA VAL A 105 -17.38 3.91 -6.93
C VAL A 105 -18.81 4.03 -6.42
N GLY A 106 -19.30 5.27 -6.32
CA GLY A 106 -20.69 5.55 -5.96
C GLY A 106 -20.93 5.60 -4.44
N PRO A 107 -22.20 5.50 -3.99
CA PRO A 107 -22.60 5.75 -2.60
C PRO A 107 -22.12 4.69 -1.60
N ARG A 108 -21.47 3.63 -2.08
CA ARG A 108 -20.90 2.54 -1.27
C ARG A 108 -19.41 2.39 -1.51
N ASN A 109 -18.75 3.47 -1.94
CA ASN A 109 -17.29 3.51 -2.01
C ASN A 109 -16.67 3.39 -0.61
N CYS A 110 -15.39 3.05 -0.57
CA CYS A 110 -14.65 2.92 0.67
C CYS A 110 -14.62 4.27 1.39
N ILE A 111 -15.08 4.28 2.63
CA ILE A 111 -15.06 5.48 3.48
C ILE A 111 -13.62 5.91 3.82
N ASP A 112 -12.68 4.96 3.85
CA ASP A 112 -11.29 5.16 4.27
C ASP A 112 -10.29 5.16 3.10
N ALA A 113 -10.71 5.56 1.90
CA ALA A 113 -9.86 5.58 0.70
C ALA A 113 -8.57 6.44 0.85
N LEU A 114 -8.48 7.30 1.87
CA LEU A 114 -7.31 8.13 2.19
C LEU A 114 -6.30 7.44 3.13
N ASN A 115 -6.70 6.39 3.86
CA ASN A 115 -5.95 5.86 4.99
C ASN A 115 -4.60 5.16 4.65
N PRO A 116 -4.44 4.40 3.55
CA PRO A 116 -3.16 3.72 3.31
C PRO A 116 -2.00 4.67 2.98
N ARG A 117 -2.31 5.96 2.75
CA ARG A 117 -1.32 6.99 2.41
C ARG A 117 -0.56 7.50 3.65
N THR A 118 -0.88 7.10 4.88
CA THR A 118 -0.17 7.56 6.08
C THR A 118 0.85 6.57 6.63
N THR A 119 0.85 5.32 6.16
CA THR A 119 1.86 4.35 6.58
C THR A 119 3.17 4.58 5.83
N VAL A 120 3.93 5.58 6.28
CA VAL A 120 5.29 5.82 5.81
C VAL A 120 6.19 4.75 6.42
N VAL A 121 6.55 3.76 5.60
CA VAL A 121 7.50 2.72 6.00
C VAL A 121 8.91 3.29 5.89
N GLU A 122 9.41 3.86 6.99
CA GLU A 122 10.82 4.28 7.11
C GLU A 122 11.71 3.06 7.37
N LEU A 123 11.96 2.25 6.33
CA LEU A 123 12.86 1.10 6.43
C LEU A 123 14.02 1.21 5.43
N ARG A 124 15.25 0.93 5.89
CA ARG A 124 16.37 0.56 5.02
C ARG A 124 15.94 -0.70 4.25
N PRO A 125 16.29 -0.88 2.95
CA PRO A 125 15.78 -1.97 2.15
C PRO A 125 15.93 -3.30 2.91
N PRO A 126 14.81 -3.90 3.37
CA PRO A 126 14.88 -5.21 3.98
C PRO A 126 15.44 -6.20 2.95
N ALA A 127 16.04 -7.29 3.39
CA ALA A 127 16.26 -8.42 2.51
C ALA A 127 15.06 -9.36 2.62
N ILE A 128 14.45 -9.73 1.49
CA ILE A 128 13.49 -10.82 1.47
C ILE A 128 14.28 -12.14 1.51
N THR A 129 13.97 -13.00 2.47
CA THR A 129 14.63 -14.31 2.60
C THR A 129 13.89 -15.42 1.84
N GLN A 130 12.63 -15.18 1.47
CA GLN A 130 11.79 -16.13 0.74
C GLN A 130 11.68 -15.81 -0.75
N LYS A 131 11.67 -16.86 -1.60
CA LYS A 131 11.64 -16.73 -3.07
C LYS A 131 10.24 -16.50 -3.66
N SER A 132 9.19 -16.95 -2.97
CA SER A 132 7.79 -16.92 -3.43
C SER A 132 6.88 -16.52 -2.26
N TRP A 133 5.99 -15.57 -2.49
CA TRP A 133 4.87 -15.21 -1.60
C TRP A 133 3.53 -15.19 -2.36
N GLU A 134 3.58 -15.52 -3.66
CA GLU A 134 2.44 -15.69 -4.55
C GLU A 134 1.70 -17.00 -4.26
N GLY A 135 0.37 -17.02 -4.45
CA GLY A 135 -0.45 -18.23 -4.35
C GLY A 135 -1.22 -18.40 -3.03
N GLN A 136 -1.61 -17.30 -2.40
CA GLN A 136 -2.40 -17.33 -1.15
C GLN A 136 -3.88 -17.60 -1.39
N GLU A 137 -4.50 -18.27 -0.42
CA GLU A 137 -5.93 -18.55 -0.46
C GLU A 137 -6.74 -17.28 -0.15
N MET A 138 -7.75 -17.04 -0.99
CA MET A 138 -8.66 -15.90 -0.88
C MET A 138 -10.08 -16.42 -0.67
N TYR A 139 -10.65 -16.15 0.51
CA TYR A 139 -12.04 -16.41 0.83
C TYR A 139 -12.79 -15.08 0.96
N ILE A 140 -13.51 -14.86 2.07
CA ILE A 140 -14.00 -13.52 2.44
C ILE A 140 -12.82 -12.58 2.74
N LEU A 141 -11.71 -13.13 3.24
CA LEU A 141 -10.46 -12.41 3.53
C LEU A 141 -9.26 -13.20 2.95
N TRP A 142 -8.15 -12.50 2.74
CA TRP A 142 -6.88 -13.12 2.33
C TRP A 142 -6.21 -13.83 3.51
N GLN A 143 -5.95 -15.12 3.34
CA GLN A 143 -5.13 -15.89 4.27
C GLN A 143 -3.65 -15.66 3.94
N LYS A 144 -2.98 -14.89 4.80
CA LYS A 144 -1.60 -14.44 4.58
C LYS A 144 -0.59 -15.43 5.15
N ASP A 145 0.22 -16.02 4.28
CA ASP A 145 1.41 -16.73 4.71
C ASP A 145 2.43 -15.75 5.31
N PRO A 146 3.24 -16.18 6.29
CA PRO A 146 4.27 -15.33 6.89
C PRO A 146 5.21 -14.73 5.83
N LEU A 147 5.38 -13.41 5.85
CA LEU A 147 6.38 -12.71 5.05
C LEU A 147 7.63 -12.49 5.90
N TYR A 148 8.65 -13.33 5.71
CA TYR A 148 9.91 -13.21 6.45
C TYR A 148 10.78 -12.08 5.89
N ILE A 149 11.01 -11.05 6.71
CA ILE A 149 11.86 -9.90 6.39
C ILE A 149 12.93 -9.70 7.46
N THR A 150 14.12 -9.28 7.05
CA THR A 150 15.16 -8.82 7.99
C THR A 150 15.17 -7.30 8.04
N LEU A 151 14.89 -6.75 9.22
CA LEU A 151 15.00 -5.32 9.50
C LEU A 151 16.36 -5.02 10.12
N THR A 152 16.98 -3.92 9.68
CA THR A 152 18.21 -3.41 10.29
C THR A 152 17.98 -1.98 10.74
N ALA A 153 18.30 -1.71 12.01
CA ALA A 153 18.21 -0.37 12.56
C ALA A 153 19.09 0.60 11.76
N ARG A 154 18.60 1.82 11.59
CA ARG A 154 19.37 2.92 11.01
C ARG A 154 20.50 3.30 11.99
N LYS A 155 21.70 3.58 11.45
CA LYS A 155 22.79 4.26 12.17
C LYS A 155 22.64 5.76 12.00
#